data_AF-A0A5K1AHC5-F1
#
_entry.id   AF-A0A5K1AHC5-F1
#
_cell.length_a   1.000
_cell.length_b   1.000
_cell.length_c   1.000
_cell.angle_alpha   90.00
_cell.angle_beta   90.00
_cell.angle_gamma   90.00
#
_symmetry.space_group_name_H-M   'P 1'
#
loop_
_entity.id
_entity.type
_entity.pdbx_description
1 polymer ?
#
loop_
_entity_poly.entity_id
_entity_poly.type
_entity_poly.pdbx_seq_one_letter_code
_entity_poly.pdbx_strand_id
1 'polypeptide(L)'
;GLLKVREGGSVEVLADEAGGMKVGMADGVDVAKDGTIYFTDATYKYRVEDHMLDLFEGRPHGRLISFNPITKSTQVLMEGLYFPNGVAVSPAGDFLVFCETPV
;
A
#
# COMPACT_ATOMS: atom_id res chain seq x y z
N GLY A 1 -0.03 -3.39 -7.07
CA GLY A 1 -0.27 -1.93 -7.09
C GLY A 1 -1.72 -1.63 -6.78
N LEU A 2 -2.12 -0.37 -6.85
CA LEU A 2 -3.48 0.08 -6.62
C LEU A 2 -4.32 -0.03 -7.89
N LEU A 3 -5.47 -0.69 -7.78
CA LEU A 3 -6.39 -0.95 -8.89
C LEU A 3 -7.76 -0.33 -8.61
N LYS A 4 -8.38 0.22 -9.64
CA LYS A 4 -9.78 0.65 -9.63
C LYS A 4 -10.61 -0.35 -10.41
N VAL A 5 -11.50 -1.04 -9.71
CA VAL A 5 -12.44 -1.99 -10.31
C VAL A 5 -13.82 -1.34 -10.34
N ARG A 6 -14.49 -1.39 -11.50
CA ARG A 6 -15.85 -0.86 -11.66
C ARG A 6 -16.86 -2.00 -11.73
N GLU A 7 -18.11 -1.68 -11.39
CA GLU A 7 -19.25 -2.53 -11.70
C GLU A 7 -19.25 -2.85 -13.21
N GLY A 8 -19.41 -4.13 -13.57
CA GLY A 8 -19.23 -4.63 -14.93
C GLY A 8 -17.83 -5.16 -15.27
N GLY A 9 -16.87 -5.13 -14.33
CA GLY A 9 -15.62 -5.88 -14.42
C GLY A 9 -14.46 -5.16 -15.11
N SER A 10 -14.62 -3.90 -15.51
CA SER A 10 -13.48 -3.11 -16.01
C SER A 10 -12.48 -2.82 -14.88
N VAL A 11 -11.19 -2.98 -15.18
CA VAL A 11 -10.09 -2.76 -14.24
C VAL A 11 -9.14 -1.70 -14.80
N GLU A 12 -8.82 -0.70 -14.00
CA GLU A 12 -7.87 0.38 -14.29
C GLU A 12 -6.73 0.34 -13.27
N VAL A 13 -5.48 0.41 -13.74
CA VAL A 13 -4.32 0.55 -12.85
C VAL A 13 -4.20 2.01 -12.46
N LEU A 14 -4.35 2.32 -11.17
CA LEU A 14 -4.18 3.68 -10.65
C LEU A 14 -2.73 3.98 -10.30
N ALA A 15 -2.03 3.00 -9.72
CA ALA A 15 -0.62 3.10 -9.39
C ALA A 15 0.04 1.72 -9.33
N ASP A 16 1.20 1.57 -9.95
CA ASP A 16 2.05 0.39 -9.83
C ASP A 16 3.47 0.70 -9.33
N GLU A 17 3.73 1.97 -8.99
CA GLU A 17 4.98 2.47 -8.44
C GLU A 17 4.75 3.56 -7.39
N ALA A 18 5.71 3.68 -6.48
CA ALA A 18 5.80 4.77 -5.51
C ALA A 18 7.27 5.03 -5.19
N GLY A 19 7.68 6.30 -5.11
CA GLY A 19 9.07 6.67 -4.80
C GLY A 19 10.10 6.07 -5.76
N GLY A 20 9.76 5.91 -7.03
CA GLY A 20 10.65 5.31 -8.05
C GLY A 20 10.82 3.79 -7.96
N MET A 21 10.12 3.11 -7.04
CA MET A 21 10.13 1.64 -6.93
C MET A 21 8.75 1.07 -7.24
N LYS A 22 8.73 -0.06 -7.95
CA LYS A 22 7.50 -0.82 -8.18
C LYS A 22 6.88 -1.24 -6.84
N VAL A 23 5.56 -1.28 -6.80
CA VAL A 23 4.81 -1.87 -5.69
C VAL A 23 4.90 -3.38 -5.83
N GLY A 24 5.52 -4.05 -4.87
CA GLY A 24 5.76 -5.50 -4.91
C GLY A 24 4.52 -6.27 -4.52
N MET A 25 3.98 -5.98 -3.32
CA MET A 25 2.83 -6.64 -2.75
C MET A 25 1.92 -5.63 -2.05
N ALA A 26 1.01 -5.02 -2.81
CA ALA A 26 -0.06 -4.22 -2.21
C ALA A 26 -1.01 -5.13 -1.40
N ASP A 27 -1.32 -4.74 -0.17
CA ASP A 27 -2.10 -5.58 0.76
C ASP A 27 -3.33 -4.82 1.29
N GLY A 28 -3.13 -3.85 2.19
CA GLY A 28 -4.19 -3.07 2.79
C GLY A 28 -4.51 -1.82 1.97
N VAL A 29 -5.78 -1.42 1.94
CA VAL A 29 -6.22 -0.18 1.30
C VAL A 29 -7.38 0.44 2.07
N ASP A 30 -7.36 1.75 2.21
CA ASP A 30 -8.49 2.54 2.73
C ASP A 30 -8.59 3.90 2.03
N VAL A 31 -9.79 4.50 2.04
CA VAL A 31 -10.08 5.74 1.34
C VAL A 31 -10.55 6.80 2.33
N ALA A 32 -9.81 7.91 2.41
CA ALA A 32 -10.19 9.05 3.22
C ALA A 32 -11.38 9.81 2.63
N LYS A 33 -12.01 10.60 3.50
CA LYS A 33 -13.20 11.40 3.15
C LYS A 33 -12.95 12.40 2.01
N ASP A 34 -11.71 12.87 1.87
CA ASP A 34 -11.28 13.77 0.79
C ASP A 34 -10.98 13.03 -0.54
N GLY A 35 -11.05 11.69 -0.53
CA GLY A 35 -10.74 10.83 -1.67
C GLY A 35 -9.28 10.40 -1.78
N THR A 36 -8.40 10.84 -0.87
CA THR A 36 -7.02 10.32 -0.79
C THR A 36 -7.07 8.83 -0.46
N ILE A 37 -6.35 8.01 -1.23
CA ILE A 37 -6.31 6.56 -1.05
C ILE A 37 -5.00 6.20 -0.35
N TYR A 38 -5.09 5.53 0.79
CA TYR A 38 -3.93 5.01 1.52
C TYR A 38 -3.84 3.51 1.29
N PHE A 39 -2.65 3.00 1.03
CA PHE A 39 -2.43 1.57 0.89
C PHE A 39 -1.04 1.16 1.37
N THR A 40 -0.92 -0.10 1.78
CA THR A 40 0.37 -0.68 2.18
C THR A 40 0.99 -1.44 1.03
N ASP A 41 2.31 -1.44 0.97
CA ASP A 41 3.12 -2.36 0.18
C ASP A 41 3.87 -3.24 1.18
N ALA A 42 3.39 -4.47 1.40
CA ALA A 42 3.89 -5.39 2.42
C ALA A 42 5.38 -5.66 2.22
N THR A 43 5.79 -5.84 0.97
CA THR A 43 7.20 -5.91 0.58
C THR A 43 7.36 -5.38 -0.83
N TYR A 44 8.27 -4.43 -1.04
CA TYR A 44 8.64 -3.98 -2.38
C TYR A 44 9.60 -4.96 -3.08
N LYS A 45 10.21 -5.90 -2.34
CA LYS A 45 11.26 -6.79 -2.83
C LYS A 45 10.69 -8.07 -3.43
N TYR A 46 9.66 -8.64 -2.82
CA TYR A 46 9.07 -9.91 -3.22
C TYR A 46 7.69 -9.71 -3.84
N ARG A 47 7.24 -10.72 -4.59
CA ARG A 47 5.86 -10.82 -5.06
C ARG A 47 5.04 -11.65 -4.09
N VAL A 48 3.71 -11.62 -4.26
CA VAL A 48 2.78 -12.38 -3.42
C VAL A 48 3.09 -13.88 -3.41
N GLU A 49 3.63 -14.44 -4.49
CA GLU A 49 3.99 -15.86 -4.56
C GLU A 49 5.18 -16.22 -3.64
N ASP A 50 6.06 -15.25 -3.38
CA ASP A 50 7.33 -15.42 -2.67
C ASP A 50 7.34 -14.72 -1.29
N HIS A 51 6.19 -14.25 -0.81
CA HIS A 51 6.07 -13.44 0.42
C HIS A 51 6.69 -14.09 1.67
N MET A 52 6.69 -15.42 1.75
CA MET A 52 7.31 -16.15 2.86
C MET A 52 8.83 -15.89 2.95
N LEU A 53 9.50 -15.62 1.82
CA LEU A 53 10.92 -15.29 1.82
C LEU A 53 11.20 -13.95 2.52
N ASP A 54 10.30 -12.97 2.38
CA ASP A 54 10.42 -11.68 3.07
C ASP A 54 10.30 -11.86 4.60
N LEU A 55 9.33 -12.66 5.02
CA LEU A 55 9.14 -13.01 6.44
C LEU A 55 10.36 -13.73 7.01
N PHE A 56 10.95 -14.69 6.28
CA PHE A 56 12.18 -15.37 6.73
C PHE A 56 13.41 -14.46 6.70
N GLU A 57 13.49 -13.52 5.77
CA GLU A 57 14.59 -12.56 5.71
C GLU A 57 14.52 -11.59 6.90
N GLY A 58 13.32 -11.30 7.41
CA GLY A 58 13.12 -10.48 8.61
C GLY A 58 13.65 -9.06 8.42
N ARG A 59 13.48 -8.50 7.22
CA ARG A 59 13.97 -7.17 6.84
C ARG A 59 12.80 -6.22 6.54
N PRO A 60 12.95 -4.92 6.83
CA PRO A 60 11.85 -3.98 6.72
C PRO A 60 11.67 -3.47 5.27
N HIS A 61 11.21 -4.31 4.36
CA HIS A 61 10.94 -3.94 2.96
C HIS A 61 9.53 -3.38 2.73
N GLY A 62 8.80 -3.08 3.79
CA GLY A 62 7.44 -2.58 3.73
C GLY A 62 7.35 -1.06 3.62
N ARG A 63 6.24 -0.57 3.04
CA ARG A 63 5.96 0.86 2.87
C ARG A 63 4.49 1.17 3.10
N LEU A 64 4.23 2.37 3.60
CA LEU A 64 2.90 3.00 3.61
C LEU A 64 2.87 4.10 2.55
N ILE A 65 1.87 4.06 1.68
CA ILE A 65 1.78 4.90 0.48
C ILE A 65 0.42 5.60 0.45
N SER A 66 0.41 6.86 0.02
CA SER A 66 -0.82 7.55 -0.40
C SER A 66 -0.87 7.73 -1.91
N PHE A 67 -2.08 7.77 -2.45
CA PHE A 67 -2.39 8.09 -3.83
C PHE A 67 -3.44 9.20 -3.88
N ASN A 68 -3.10 10.28 -4.60
CA ASN A 68 -4.02 11.38 -4.85
C ASN A 68 -4.71 11.17 -6.21
N PRO A 69 -6.04 10.96 -6.26
CA PRO A 69 -6.75 10.68 -7.51
C PRO A 69 -6.88 11.89 -8.44
N ILE A 70 -6.69 13.12 -7.94
CA ILE A 70 -6.76 14.35 -8.73
C ILE A 70 -5.46 14.53 -9.52
N THR A 71 -4.32 14.41 -8.83
CA THR A 71 -2.99 14.58 -9.44
C THR A 71 -2.47 13.28 -10.07
N LYS A 72 -3.10 12.14 -9.77
CA LYS A 72 -2.67 10.79 -10.15
C LYS A 72 -1.24 10.48 -9.70
N SER A 73 -0.85 10.95 -8.53
CA SER A 73 0.49 10.79 -7.99
C SER A 73 0.50 9.96 -6.71
N THR A 74 1.52 9.13 -6.55
CA THR A 74 1.82 8.42 -5.30
C THR A 74 2.83 9.18 -4.44
N GLN A 75 2.72 9.02 -3.12
CA GLN A 75 3.71 9.49 -2.16
C GLN A 75 3.98 8.39 -1.14
N VAL A 76 5.25 8.08 -0.89
CA VAL A 76 5.65 7.20 0.22
C VAL A 76 5.59 8.02 1.50
N LEU A 77 4.71 7.63 2.42
CA LEU A 77 4.52 8.31 3.71
C LEU A 77 5.48 7.76 4.77
N MET A 78 5.67 6.44 4.75
CA MET A 78 6.64 5.74 5.60
C MET A 78 7.28 4.60 4.79
N GLU A 79 8.55 4.37 5.05
CA GLU A 79 9.34 3.27 4.53
C GLU A 79 10.02 2.54 5.69
N GLY A 80 10.59 1.36 5.44
CA GLY A 80 11.25 0.61 6.49
C GLY A 80 10.26 -0.03 7.47
N LEU A 81 9.10 -0.46 6.98
CA LEU A 81 8.12 -1.20 7.76
C LEU A 81 8.33 -2.72 7.63
N TYR A 82 8.02 -3.47 8.68
CA TYR A 82 8.05 -4.92 8.69
C TYR A 82 6.69 -5.47 8.24
N PHE A 83 6.61 -5.81 6.95
CA PHE A 83 5.45 -6.47 6.36
C PHE A 83 4.10 -5.82 6.75
N PRO A 84 3.83 -4.57 6.36
CA PRO A 84 2.58 -3.89 6.71
C PRO A 84 1.39 -4.45 5.93
N ASN A 85 0.39 -5.01 6.62
CA ASN A 85 -0.72 -5.72 5.96
C ASN A 85 -1.96 -4.83 5.80
N GLY A 86 -2.33 -4.10 6.85
CA GLY A 86 -3.58 -3.35 6.92
C GLY A 86 -3.34 -1.87 7.14
N VAL A 87 -4.26 -1.04 6.63
CA VAL A 87 -4.35 0.39 6.93
C VAL A 87 -5.81 0.78 7.11
N ALA A 88 -6.08 1.67 8.04
CA ALA A 88 -7.38 2.29 8.25
C ALA A 88 -7.20 3.77 8.55
N VAL A 89 -7.92 4.64 7.84
CA VAL A 89 -7.93 6.08 8.11
C VAL A 89 -9.03 6.41 9.12
N SER A 90 -8.74 7.32 10.04
CA SER A 90 -9.73 7.84 10.98
C SER A 90 -10.92 8.46 10.23
N PRO A 91 -12.15 8.39 10.77
CA PRO A 91 -13.30 9.05 10.16
C PRO A 91 -13.16 10.57 10.00
N ALA A 92 -12.35 11.20 10.86
CA ALA A 92 -12.03 12.62 10.80
C ALA A 92 -10.90 12.96 9.80
N GLY A 93 -10.11 11.96 9.37
CA GLY A 93 -8.99 12.13 8.46
C GLY A 93 -7.74 12.76 9.10
N ASP A 94 -7.64 12.76 10.43
CA ASP A 94 -6.53 13.38 11.18
C ASP A 94 -5.41 12.39 11.55
N PHE A 95 -5.71 11.10 11.58
CA PHE A 95 -4.71 10.03 11.67
C PHE A 95 -5.11 8.80 10.85
N LEU A 96 -4.16 7.87 10.72
CA LEU A 96 -4.39 6.51 10.23
C LEU A 96 -3.74 5.52 11.20
N VAL A 97 -4.19 4.28 11.15
CA VAL A 97 -3.61 3.13 11.86
C VAL A 97 -3.21 2.10 10.81
N PHE A 98 -2.04 1.50 10.98
CA PHE A 98 -1.60 0.36 10.19
C PHE A 98 -1.04 -0.74 11.10
N CYS A 99 -0.89 -1.95 10.59
CA CYS A 99 -0.33 -3.07 11.34
C CYS A 99 0.88 -3.68 10.61
N GLU A 100 1.89 -4.08 11.38
CA GLU A 100 3.07 -4.81 10.93
C GLU A 100 2.97 -6.27 11.40
N THR A 101 3.36 -7.22 10.55
CA THR A 101 3.50 -8.61 10.99
C THR A 101 4.75 -8.72 11.86
N PRO A 102 4.65 -9.26 13.08
CA PRO A 102 5.83 -9.56 13.88
C PRO A 102 6.70 -10.56 13.13
N VAL A 103 7.94 -10.15 12.85
CA VAL A 103 9.02 -11.02 12.36
C VAL A 103 10.06 -11.23 13.45
#